data_AF-A0A556QS75-F1
#
_entry.id   AF-A0A556QS75-F1
#
_cell.length_a   1.000
_cell.length_b   1.000
_cell.length_c   1.000
_cell.angle_alpha   90.00
_cell.angle_beta   90.00
_cell.angle_gamma   90.00
#
_symmetry.space_group_name_H-M   'P 1'
#
loop_
_entity.id
_entity.type
_entity.pdbx_description
1 polymer ?
#
loop_
_entity_poly.entity_id
_entity_poly.type
_entity_poly.pdbx_seq_one_letter_code
_entity_poly.pdbx_strand_id
1 'polypeptide(L)' 'MNDLPEAELNFLRDLVKASRQKPHSVDWVDRDGTERTTVLSPAEAVQLNKIAHGLKISKSEAMRQAAHIPVKK' A
#
# COMPACT_ATOMS: atom_id res chain seq x y z
N MET A 1 5.14 -29.25 19.47
CA MET A 1 5.40 -27.80 19.56
C MET A 1 5.94 -27.44 18.19
N ASN A 2 5.16 -26.74 17.35
CA ASN A 2 5.29 -26.65 15.88
C ASN A 2 6.62 -27.13 15.29
N ASP A 3 6.60 -28.26 14.57
CA ASP A 3 7.76 -28.84 13.85
C ASP A 3 8.11 -28.07 12.55
N LEU A 4 7.82 -26.76 12.51
CA LEU A 4 8.04 -25.93 11.33
C LEU A 4 9.44 -25.32 11.35
N PRO A 5 10.12 -25.23 10.19
CA PRO A 5 11.35 -24.45 10.04
C PRO A 5 11.18 -23.00 10.52
N GLU A 6 12.25 -22.40 11.02
CA GLU A 6 12.24 -21.03 11.59
C GLU A 6 11.74 -19.97 10.58
N ALA A 7 12.04 -20.15 9.29
CA ALA A 7 11.57 -19.25 8.24
C ALA A 7 10.03 -19.25 8.12
N GLU A 8 9.41 -20.43 8.22
CA GLU A 8 7.95 -20.58 8.16
C GLU A 8 7.29 -20.02 9.42
N LEU A 9 7.90 -20.24 10.59
CA LEU A 9 7.45 -19.62 11.84
C LEU A 9 7.51 -18.09 11.77
N ASN A 10 8.57 -17.53 11.19
CA ASN A 10 8.70 -16.07 11.01
C ASN A 10 7.66 -15.52 10.03
N PHE A 11 7.45 -16.20 8.89
CA PHE A 11 6.38 -15.83 7.96
C PHE A 11 5.01 -15.79 8.65
N LEU A 12 4.68 -16.81 9.45
CA LEU A 12 3.40 -16.85 10.19
C LEU A 12 3.30 -15.75 11.25
N ARG A 13 4.38 -15.45 11.97
CA ARG A 13 4.43 -14.33 12.93
C ARG A 13 4.20 -12.99 12.23
N ASP A 14 4.83 -12.78 11.07
CA ASP A 14 4.66 -11.58 10.27
C ASP A 14 3.24 -11.47 9.71
N LEU A 15 2.65 -12.58 9.27
CA LEU A 15 1.27 -12.63 8.78
C LEU A 15 0.27 -12.23 9.89
N VAL A 16 0.44 -12.78 11.10
CA VAL A 16 -0.40 -12.41 12.26
C VAL A 16 -0.17 -10.96 12.68
N LYS A 17 1.06 -10.46 12.59
CA LYS A 17 1.37 -9.06 12.87
C LYS A 17 0.70 -8.14 11.86
N ALA A 18 0.74 -8.48 10.56
CA ALA A 18 0.10 -7.74 9.49
C ALA A 18 -1.43 -7.74 9.63
N SER A 19 -2.05 -8.87 9.99
CA SER A 19 -3.51 -8.97 10.13
C SER A 19 -4.08 -8.11 11.26
N ARG A 20 -3.27 -7.81 12.29
CA ARG A 20 -3.64 -6.90 13.39
C ARG A 20 -3.52 -5.43 13.02
N GLN A 21 -2.85 -5.11 11.92
CA GLN A 21 -2.73 -3.74 11.46
C GLN A 21 -3.99 -3.34 10.70
N LYS A 22 -4.53 -2.15 11.01
CA LYS A 22 -5.68 -1.61 10.27
C LYS A 22 -5.22 -1.23 8.86
N PRO A 23 -5.79 -1.82 7.79
CA PRO A 23 -5.45 -1.42 6.43
C PRO A 23 -5.91 0.03 6.18
N HIS A 24 -5.16 0.76 5.37
CA HIS A 24 -5.52 2.09 4.93
C HIS A 24 -6.02 2.03 3.48
N SER A 25 -7.27 2.40 3.24
CA SER A 25 -7.77 2.58 1.87
C SER A 25 -7.54 4.01 1.38
N VAL A 26 -7.28 4.14 0.09
CA VAL A 26 -7.29 5.41 -0.63
C VAL A 26 -8.14 5.24 -1.88
N ASP A 27 -9.21 6.02 -1.97
CA ASP A 27 -10.05 6.09 -3.15
C ASP A 27 -9.49 7.15 -4.11
N TRP A 28 -9.46 6.85 -5.40
CA TRP A 28 -8.91 7.72 -6.45
C TRP A 28 -9.50 7.36 -7.81
N VAL A 29 -9.33 8.26 -8.78
CA VAL A 29 -9.81 8.08 -10.16
C VAL A 29 -8.60 7.86 -11.06
N ASP A 30 -8.62 6.74 -11.78
CA ASP A 30 -7.57 6.35 -12.72
C ASP A 30 -7.62 7.18 -14.01
N ARG A 31 -6.59 7.05 -14.85
CA ARG A 31 -6.44 7.78 -16.13
C ARG A 31 -7.59 7.57 -17.12
N ASP A 32 -8.31 6.46 -17.00
CA ASP A 32 -9.47 6.10 -17.83
C ASP A 32 -10.80 6.57 -17.24
N GLY A 33 -10.77 7.28 -16.11
CA GLY A 33 -11.96 7.73 -15.39
C GLY A 33 -12.55 6.71 -14.44
N THR A 34 -11.96 5.51 -14.31
CA THR A 34 -12.46 4.47 -13.42
C THR A 34 -12.14 4.81 -11.95
N GLU A 35 -13.15 4.72 -11.09
CA GLU A 35 -12.96 4.79 -9.64
C GLU A 35 -12.24 3.54 -9.14
N ARG A 36 -11.18 3.75 -8.35
CA ARG A 36 -10.39 2.69 -7.74
C ARG A 36 -10.20 2.93 -6.26
N THR A 37 -10.19 1.84 -5.51
CA THR A 37 -9.76 1.82 -4.11
C THR A 37 -8.47 1.01 -4.01
N THR A 38 -7.41 1.63 -3.51
CA THR A 38 -6.16 0.93 -3.21
C THR A 38 -6.05 0.71 -1.71
N VAL A 39 -5.90 -0.54 -1.29
CA VAL A 39 -5.64 -0.92 0.10
C VAL A 39 -4.13 -0.94 0.33
N LEU A 40 -3.70 -0.24 1.37
CA LEU A 40 -2.31 -0.05 1.74
C LEU A 40 -2.06 -0.66 3.12
N SER A 41 -0.91 -1.33 3.26
CA SER A 41 -0.29 -1.55 4.56
C SER A 41 0.06 -0.21 5.24
N PRO A 42 0.26 -0.19 6.56
CA PRO A 42 0.70 1.03 7.25
C PRO A 42 2.00 1.62 6.70
N ALA A 43 2.95 0.76 6.30
CA ALA A 43 4.22 1.21 5.73
C ALA A 43 4.01 1.94 4.38
N GLU A 44 3.19 1.36 3.50
CA GLU A 44 2.83 1.98 2.22
C GLU A 44 2.05 3.28 2.43
N ALA A 45 1.13 3.32 3.40
CA ALA A 45 0.37 4.53 3.72
C ALA A 45 1.28 5.66 4.21
N VAL A 46 2.28 5.37 5.06
CA VAL A 46 3.28 6.36 5.50
C VAL A 46 4.09 6.86 4.31
N GLN A 47 4.51 5.96 3.42
CA GLN A 47 5.30 6.34 2.24
C GLN A 47 4.51 7.22 1.27
N LEU A 48 3.27 6.84 0.95
CA LEU A 48 2.38 7.64 0.11
C LEU A 48 2.12 9.02 0.73
N ASN A 49 1.93 9.09 2.05
CA ASN A 49 1.73 10.36 2.74
C ASN A 49 2.94 11.30 2.62
N LYS A 50 4.17 10.77 2.73
CA LYS A 50 5.40 11.55 2.52
C LYS A 50 5.49 12.12 1.10
N ILE A 51 5.17 11.31 0.09
CA ILE A 51 5.16 11.72 -1.32
C ILE A 51 4.12 12.82 -1.54
N ALA A 52 2.89 12.59 -1.12
CA ALA A 52 1.79 13.54 -1.26
C ALA A 52 2.10 14.88 -0.57
N HIS A 53 2.67 14.83 0.65
CA HIS A 53 3.12 16.01 1.37
C HIS A 53 4.25 16.75 0.65
N GLY A 54 5.26 16.04 0.14
CA GLY A 54 6.36 16.65 -0.62
C GLY A 54 5.90 17.37 -1.89
N LEU A 55 4.84 16.85 -2.52
CA LEU A 55 4.22 17.44 -3.71
C LEU A 55 3.12 18.47 -3.38
N LYS A 56 2.75 18.64 -2.10
CA LYS A 56 1.64 19.48 -1.63
C LYS A 56 0.28 19.14 -2.29
N ILE A 57 0.04 17.85 -2.53
CA ILE A 57 -1.20 17.33 -3.11
C ILE A 57 -1.85 16.29 -2.20
N SER A 58 -3.08 15.88 -2.51
CA SER A 58 -3.74 14.78 -1.78
C SER A 58 -3.16 13.42 -2.18
N LYS A 59 -3.37 12.40 -1.32
CA LYS A 59 -2.98 11.02 -1.63
C LYS A 59 -3.67 10.49 -2.89
N SER A 60 -4.94 10.82 -3.08
CA SER A 60 -5.70 10.43 -4.28
C SER A 60 -5.14 11.08 -5.55
N GLU A 61 -4.71 12.35 -5.47
CA GLU A 61 -4.06 13.03 -6.60
C GLU A 61 -2.69 12.43 -6.90
N ALA A 62 -1.90 12.10 -5.87
CA ALA A 62 -0.63 11.41 -6.04
C ALA A 62 -0.81 10.05 -6.73
N MET A 63 -1.85 9.29 -6.38
CA MET A 63 -2.19 8.02 -7.05
C MET A 63 -2.59 8.24 -8.52
N ARG A 64 -3.41 9.26 -8.80
CA ARG A 64 -3.78 9.61 -10.18
C ARG A 64 -2.55 9.94 -11.03
N GLN A 65 -1.64 10.77 -10.51
CA GLN A 65 -0.41 11.10 -11.21
C GLN A 65 0.47 9.86 -11.41
N ALA A 66 0.55 8.98 -10.41
CA ALA A 66 1.30 7.73 -10.50
C ALA A 66 0.81 6.80 -11.62
N ALA A 67 -0.48 6.81 -11.96
CA ALA A 67 -1.03 6.01 -13.07
C ALA A 67 -0.52 6.41 -14.46
N HIS A 68 0.09 7.60 -14.59
CA HIS A 68 0.74 8.04 -15.82
C HIS A 68 2.23 7.65 -15.90
N ILE A 69 2.81 7.10 -14.82
CA ILE A 69 4.21 6.67 -14.81
C ILE A 69 4.34 5.38 -15.63
N PRO A 70 5.20 5.34 -16.67
CA PRO A 70 5.42 4.13 -17.45
C PRO A 70 6.00 3.01 -16.59
N VAL A 71 5.39 1.82 -16.64
CA VAL A 71 5.98 0.63 -16.03
C VAL A 71 7.10 0.14 -16.93
N LYS A 72 8.34 0.08 -16.41
CA LYS A 72 9.43 -0.59 -17.13
C LYS A 72 9.08 -2.08 -17.24
N LYS A 73 9.13 -2.60 -18.47
CA LYS A 73 8.95 -4.03 -18.76
C LYS A 73 10.14 -4.83 -18.25
#